data_AF-A0A2N2P828-F1
#
_entry.id   AF-A0A2N2P828-F1
#
_cell.length_a   1.000
_cell.length_b   1.000
_cell.length_c   1.000
_cell.angle_alpha   90.00
_cell.angle_beta   90.00
_cell.angle_gamma   90.00
#
_symmetry.space_group_name_H-M   'P 1'
#
loop_
_entity.id
_entity.type
_entity.pdbx_description
1 polymer ?
#
loop_
_entity_poly.entity_id
_entity_poly.type
_entity_poly.pdbx_seq_one_letter_code
_entity_poly.pdbx_strand_id
1 'polypeptide(L)'
;MKKTSLIPILVCIILASCNGQSNTPTALLPFTPEPGSTITASPPSTLTSTPTRIQPTKRPITPTFTPFPPYDNKGVIFDYYVVGNLADFMEFFDPPSGNIITRLVLYDDGQLLIAVAGGTYKQKVLSSDEFKSFLSELEILGFYSLESNQKHNPTDDLYNFEGKYEEVKVIGGLKYCILVDADRARNLCVHESYLQFLIPEIKNILQYLDEYKPAGMTPYYPDRIFLSIRAADPSSDTLPAAATPWNENFPSLEFSHPSKYVFDVFTTTMYIDGDMAKEIYIFFENPDGSRVFTQNGKEYIVNIRILLPHEKVINAYQ
;
A
#
# COMPACT_ATOMS: atom_id res chain seq x y z
N MET A 1 -41.89 -36.27 27.56
CA MET A 1 -42.38 -36.81 26.27
C MET A 1 -42.10 -35.79 25.18
N LYS A 2 -41.43 -36.21 24.09
CA LYS A 2 -41.17 -35.52 22.81
C LYS A 2 -40.16 -34.36 22.82
N LYS A 3 -39.20 -34.26 21.90
CA LYS A 3 -38.53 -35.20 20.98
C LYS A 3 -37.30 -34.44 20.46
N THR A 4 -36.11 -34.95 20.77
CA THR A 4 -34.81 -34.54 20.22
C THR A 4 -34.78 -34.88 18.73
N SER A 5 -34.35 -33.95 17.87
CA SER A 5 -34.10 -34.23 16.45
C SER A 5 -32.65 -33.90 16.12
N LEU A 6 -31.85 -34.97 16.02
CA LEU A 6 -30.53 -35.02 15.42
C LEU A 6 -30.69 -35.09 13.89
N ILE A 7 -29.96 -34.28 13.14
CA ILE A 7 -29.78 -34.44 11.70
C ILE A 7 -28.31 -34.77 11.45
N PRO A 8 -27.99 -35.92 10.83
CA PRO A 8 -26.62 -36.31 10.49
C PRO A 8 -26.23 -35.93 9.05
N ILE A 9 -24.96 -35.54 8.91
CA ILE A 9 -23.96 -35.95 7.90
C ILE A 9 -24.34 -35.86 6.40
N LEU A 10 -23.59 -35.06 5.63
CA LEU A 10 -22.98 -35.59 4.39
C LEU A 10 -21.65 -34.88 4.05
N VAL A 11 -20.58 -35.65 4.19
CA VAL A 11 -19.23 -35.41 3.67
C VAL A 11 -19.22 -35.75 2.17
N CYS A 12 -18.70 -34.87 1.33
CA CYS A 12 -18.26 -35.23 -0.02
C CYS A 12 -16.88 -34.61 -0.28
N ILE A 13 -15.87 -35.47 -0.13
CA ILE A 13 -14.50 -35.27 -0.57
C ILE A 13 -14.48 -35.58 -2.07
N ILE A 14 -14.11 -34.63 -2.91
CA ILE A 14 -13.67 -34.92 -4.29
C ILE A 14 -12.23 -34.44 -4.43
N LEU A 15 -11.33 -35.41 -4.36
CA LEU A 15 -9.96 -35.35 -4.86
C LEU A 15 -10.02 -35.49 -6.38
N ALA A 16 -9.48 -34.52 -7.11
CA ALA A 16 -9.11 -34.71 -8.51
C ALA A 16 -7.69 -34.19 -8.71
N SER A 17 -6.75 -35.13 -8.73
CA SER A 17 -5.39 -34.95 -9.22
C SER A 17 -5.40 -34.72 -10.73
N CYS A 18 -4.56 -33.81 -11.22
CA CYS A 18 -3.97 -33.93 -12.55
C CYS A 18 -2.48 -33.61 -12.47
N ASN A 19 -1.70 -34.69 -12.46
CA ASN A 19 -0.32 -34.69 -12.96
C ASN A 19 -0.34 -34.36 -14.45
N GLY A 20 0.54 -33.47 -14.88
CA GLY A 20 0.74 -33.11 -16.28
C GLY A 20 2.15 -32.57 -16.49
N GLN A 21 3.10 -33.47 -16.47
CA GLN A 21 4.52 -33.28 -16.74
C GLN A 21 4.74 -33.09 -18.25
N SER A 22 5.47 -32.04 -18.67
CA SER A 22 6.12 -32.02 -19.98
C SER A 22 7.22 -30.95 -20.03
N ASN A 23 8.45 -31.42 -19.87
CA ASN A 23 9.68 -30.70 -20.15
C ASN A 23 9.79 -30.38 -21.65
N THR A 24 10.22 -29.17 -22.02
CA THR A 24 10.99 -28.98 -23.25
C THR A 24 12.06 -27.91 -23.02
N PRO A 25 13.36 -28.26 -23.08
CA PRO A 25 14.44 -27.28 -23.08
C PRO A 25 14.61 -26.74 -24.50
N THR A 26 14.37 -25.45 -24.72
CA THR A 26 14.74 -24.81 -25.99
C THR A 26 16.15 -24.27 -25.89
N ALA A 27 16.96 -24.70 -26.85
CA ALA A 27 18.40 -24.56 -26.92
C ALA A 27 18.88 -23.10 -27.04
N LEU A 28 20.02 -22.85 -26.41
CA LEU A 28 20.90 -21.70 -26.62
C LEU A 28 21.41 -21.67 -28.06
N LEU A 29 21.23 -20.53 -28.74
CA LEU A 29 22.00 -20.21 -29.94
C LEU A 29 23.24 -19.39 -29.55
N PRO A 30 24.43 -19.75 -30.07
CA PRO A 30 25.66 -19.00 -29.83
C PRO A 30 25.72 -17.79 -30.77
N PHE A 31 25.71 -16.57 -30.22
CA PHE A 31 26.09 -15.38 -30.98
C PHE A 31 27.61 -15.31 -31.08
N THR A 32 28.09 -15.45 -32.31
CA THR A 32 29.48 -15.23 -32.70
C THR A 32 29.72 -13.72 -32.81
N PRO A 33 30.77 -13.16 -32.19
CA PRO A 33 31.10 -11.74 -32.36
C PRO A 33 31.76 -11.50 -33.73
N GLU A 34 31.23 -10.54 -34.48
CA GLU A 34 31.81 -10.04 -35.72
C GLU A 34 32.97 -9.07 -35.40
N PRO A 35 34.15 -9.22 -36.05
CA PRO A 35 35.32 -8.41 -35.76
C PRO A 35 35.34 -7.09 -36.56
N GLY A 36 35.62 -6.00 -35.84
CA GLY A 36 36.60 -5.00 -36.26
C GLY A 36 36.19 -3.99 -37.34
N SER A 37 36.13 -2.72 -36.94
CA SER A 37 36.50 -1.61 -37.84
C SER A 37 37.57 -0.76 -37.15
N THR A 38 38.79 -0.95 -37.63
CA THR A 38 39.97 -0.15 -37.33
C THR A 38 39.74 1.27 -37.85
N ILE A 39 39.63 2.25 -36.94
CA ILE A 39 39.60 3.66 -37.32
C ILE A 39 41.03 4.16 -37.36
N THR A 40 41.47 4.51 -38.55
CA THR A 40 42.75 5.13 -38.89
C THR A 40 42.90 6.47 -38.17
N ALA A 41 44.01 6.63 -37.44
CA ALA A 41 44.42 7.88 -36.80
C ALA A 41 44.71 8.96 -37.86
N SER A 42 44.06 10.12 -37.72
CA SER A 42 44.43 11.35 -38.43
C SER A 42 45.41 12.19 -37.61
N PRO A 43 46.31 12.95 -38.27
CA PRO A 43 47.45 13.63 -37.64
C PRO A 43 47.06 14.78 -36.69
N PRO A 44 47.96 15.15 -35.77
CA PRO A 44 47.68 16.14 -34.72
C PRO A 44 47.61 17.55 -35.30
N SER A 45 46.46 18.19 -35.18
CA SER A 45 46.31 19.62 -35.46
C SER A 45 46.78 20.40 -34.23
N THR A 46 47.93 21.07 -34.36
CA THR A 46 48.45 22.06 -33.41
C THR A 46 47.50 23.26 -33.38
N LEU A 47 46.67 23.34 -32.34
CA LEU A 47 45.88 24.52 -32.03
C LEU A 47 46.51 25.26 -30.85
N THR A 48 46.98 26.45 -31.17
CA THR A 48 47.52 27.46 -30.25
C THR A 48 46.52 27.77 -29.15
N SER A 49 46.96 27.54 -27.91
CA SER A 49 46.22 27.78 -26.68
C SER A 49 45.93 29.27 -26.48
N THR A 50 44.66 29.66 -26.54
CA THR A 50 44.15 30.83 -25.83
C THR A 50 43.36 30.32 -24.62
N PRO A 51 43.73 30.65 -23.38
CA PRO A 51 43.00 30.19 -22.21
C PRO A 51 41.72 31.02 -22.09
N THR A 52 40.66 30.61 -22.75
CA THR A 52 39.32 31.10 -22.43
C THR A 52 38.89 30.40 -21.15
N ARG A 53 38.86 31.16 -20.05
CA ARG A 53 38.30 30.75 -18.76
C ARG A 53 36.82 30.45 -18.95
N ILE A 54 36.49 29.20 -19.28
CA ILE A 54 35.11 28.71 -19.20
C ILE A 54 34.83 28.57 -17.71
N GLN A 55 34.16 29.57 -17.15
CA GLN A 55 33.58 29.48 -15.83
C GLN A 55 32.35 28.58 -15.96
N PRO A 56 32.32 27.36 -15.42
CA PRO A 56 31.09 26.59 -15.39
C PRO A 56 30.25 27.17 -14.26
N THR A 57 29.59 28.30 -14.50
CA THR A 57 28.48 28.70 -13.64
C THR A 57 27.28 27.86 -14.03
N LYS A 58 27.36 26.54 -13.77
CA LYS A 58 26.14 25.76 -13.56
C LYS A 58 25.49 26.38 -12.33
N ARG A 59 24.57 27.33 -12.57
CA ARG A 59 23.62 27.75 -11.55
C ARG A 59 23.04 26.45 -10.98
N PRO A 60 23.04 26.25 -9.65
CA PRO A 60 22.29 25.16 -9.06
C PRO A 60 20.88 25.27 -9.61
N ILE A 61 20.42 24.23 -10.30
CA ILE A 61 19.04 24.17 -10.76
C ILE A 61 18.25 24.16 -9.45
N THR A 62 17.63 25.27 -9.10
CA THR A 62 16.71 25.29 -7.99
C THR A 62 15.58 24.35 -8.39
N PRO A 63 15.38 23.22 -7.67
CA PRO A 63 14.32 22.29 -8.01
C PRO A 63 13.02 23.09 -8.03
N THR A 64 12.41 23.16 -9.21
CA THR A 64 11.13 23.84 -9.36
C THR A 64 10.12 22.88 -8.76
N PHE A 65 9.45 23.31 -7.69
CA PHE A 65 8.30 22.60 -7.17
C PHE A 65 7.24 22.61 -8.26
N THR A 66 7.12 21.51 -8.99
CA THR A 66 5.99 21.30 -9.89
C THR A 66 4.86 20.83 -8.98
N PRO A 67 3.83 21.66 -8.71
CA PRO A 67 2.67 21.17 -7.99
C PRO A 67 2.12 19.96 -8.74
N PHE A 68 1.72 18.92 -8.00
CA PHE A 68 1.13 17.73 -8.58
C PHE A 68 0.06 18.11 -9.60
N PRO A 69 0.03 17.48 -10.78
CA PRO A 69 -1.19 17.56 -11.60
C PRO A 69 -2.36 17.15 -10.69
N PRO A 70 -3.52 17.83 -10.77
CA PRO A 70 -4.66 17.44 -9.96
C PRO A 70 -5.00 16.00 -10.31
N TYR A 71 -4.78 15.10 -9.36
CA TYR A 71 -5.24 13.74 -9.45
C TYR A 71 -6.73 13.75 -9.13
N ASP A 72 -7.55 13.17 -10.01
CA ASP A 72 -8.96 12.99 -9.75
C ASP A 72 -9.11 11.89 -8.67
N ASN A 73 -9.07 12.32 -7.41
CA ASN A 73 -9.31 11.44 -6.27
C ASN A 73 -10.74 10.88 -6.33
N LYS A 74 -10.86 9.56 -6.16
CA LYS A 74 -12.17 8.91 -6.16
C LYS A 74 -12.97 9.24 -4.90
N GLY A 75 -14.28 9.43 -5.06
CA GLY A 75 -15.21 9.53 -3.95
C GLY A 75 -15.31 8.19 -3.23
N VAL A 76 -15.25 8.22 -1.89
CA VAL A 76 -15.41 7.03 -1.05
C VAL A 76 -16.87 6.92 -0.65
N ILE A 77 -17.49 5.77 -0.87
CA ILE A 77 -18.84 5.46 -0.38
C ILE A 77 -18.78 4.64 0.91
N PHE A 78 -17.81 3.74 1.00
CA PHE A 78 -17.56 2.95 2.19
C PHE A 78 -16.06 2.76 2.40
N ASP A 79 -15.60 2.86 3.64
CA ASP A 79 -14.24 2.49 4.03
C ASP A 79 -14.24 1.78 5.39
N TYR A 80 -13.68 0.58 5.42
CA TYR A 80 -13.32 -0.13 6.64
C TYR A 80 -11.81 -0.08 6.78
N TYR A 81 -11.35 0.67 7.77
CA TYR A 81 -9.96 1.00 7.95
C TYR A 81 -9.50 0.89 9.40
N VAL A 82 -8.20 0.79 9.59
CA VAL A 82 -7.57 0.79 10.91
C VAL A 82 -6.75 2.06 11.08
N VAL A 83 -6.95 2.76 12.20
CA VAL A 83 -6.15 3.93 12.61
C VAL A 83 -5.17 3.49 13.70
N GLY A 84 -3.89 3.84 13.60
CA GLY A 84 -2.88 3.42 14.58
C GLY A 84 -1.60 4.25 14.62
N ASN A 85 -0.57 3.79 15.35
CA ASN A 85 0.78 4.37 15.35
C ASN A 85 1.64 3.67 14.30
N LEU A 86 1.57 4.13 13.05
CA LEU A 86 2.64 3.91 12.07
C LEU A 86 3.32 5.29 11.87
N ALA A 87 4.61 5.39 11.64
CA ALA A 87 5.26 6.71 11.58
C ALA A 87 5.44 7.18 10.14
N ASP A 88 5.52 6.22 9.22
CA ASP A 88 6.08 6.50 7.91
C ASP A 88 5.01 7.12 7.00
N PHE A 89 5.36 8.24 6.38
CA PHE A 89 4.60 8.98 5.37
C PHE A 89 3.44 9.88 5.82
N MET A 90 3.15 10.02 7.13
CA MET A 90 1.97 10.79 7.62
C MET A 90 1.89 12.23 7.11
N GLU A 91 3.04 12.89 6.94
CA GLU A 91 3.15 14.29 6.53
C GLU A 91 2.77 14.56 5.08
N PHE A 92 2.61 13.50 4.28
CA PHE A 92 2.28 13.60 2.87
C PHE A 92 0.79 13.46 2.57
N PHE A 93 -0.10 13.45 3.58
CA PHE A 93 -1.55 13.25 3.40
C PHE A 93 -2.41 14.44 3.84
N ASP A 94 -3.51 14.69 3.12
CA ASP A 94 -4.53 15.69 3.48
C ASP A 94 -5.95 15.09 3.62
N PRO A 95 -6.62 15.24 4.79
CA PRO A 95 -6.05 15.75 6.05
C PRO A 95 -4.88 14.85 6.51
N PRO A 96 -4.00 15.30 7.42
CA PRO A 96 -2.99 14.45 8.02
C PRO A 96 -3.66 13.22 8.60
N SER A 97 -3.63 12.13 7.84
CA SER A 97 -4.42 10.94 8.12
C SER A 97 -3.66 10.20 9.20
N GLY A 98 -4.21 10.18 10.42
CA GLY A 98 -3.69 9.33 11.47
C GLY A 98 -3.62 7.91 10.93
N ASN A 99 -2.42 7.35 10.78
CA ASN A 99 -2.09 6.14 10.02
C ASN A 99 -3.26 5.23 9.69
N ILE A 100 -3.86 5.52 8.54
CA ILE A 100 -5.01 4.78 8.03
C ILE A 100 -4.47 3.62 7.21
N ILE A 101 -4.82 2.41 7.62
CA ILE A 101 -4.71 1.21 6.79
C ILE A 101 -6.13 0.82 6.38
N THR A 102 -6.49 1.16 5.15
CA THR A 102 -7.73 0.69 4.53
C THR A 102 -7.68 -0.82 4.37
N ARG A 103 -8.65 -1.53 4.96
CA ARG A 103 -8.82 -2.98 4.79
C ARG A 103 -9.80 -3.28 3.65
N LEU A 104 -10.81 -2.44 3.48
CA LEU A 104 -11.80 -2.55 2.41
C LEU A 104 -12.32 -1.14 2.09
N VAL A 105 -12.26 -0.73 0.83
CA VAL A 105 -12.85 0.53 0.37
C VAL A 105 -13.69 0.33 -0.87
N LEU A 106 -14.86 0.96 -0.91
CA LEU A 106 -15.77 1.00 -2.04
C LEU A 106 -15.92 2.45 -2.51
N TYR A 107 -15.63 2.67 -3.78
CA TYR A 107 -15.71 3.97 -4.43
C TYR A 107 -17.08 4.21 -5.07
N ASP A 108 -17.34 5.47 -5.39
CA ASP A 108 -18.55 5.96 -6.06
C ASP A 108 -18.79 5.37 -7.46
N ASP A 109 -17.71 5.00 -8.16
CA ASP A 109 -17.76 4.29 -9.45
C ASP A 109 -17.96 2.77 -9.31
N GLY A 110 -18.14 2.28 -8.10
CA GLY A 110 -18.35 0.86 -7.79
C GLY A 110 -17.07 0.03 -7.72
N GLN A 111 -15.89 0.63 -7.89
CA GLN A 111 -14.63 -0.07 -7.64
C GLN A 111 -14.50 -0.38 -6.15
N LEU A 112 -14.28 -1.64 -5.84
CA LEU A 112 -13.98 -2.18 -4.53
C LEU A 112 -12.50 -2.57 -4.48
N LEU A 113 -11.78 -2.15 -3.44
CA LEU A 113 -10.46 -2.66 -3.09
C LEU A 113 -10.52 -3.36 -1.73
N ILE A 114 -9.88 -4.53 -1.62
CA ILE A 114 -9.74 -5.28 -0.38
C ILE A 114 -8.27 -5.58 -0.14
N ALA A 115 -7.75 -5.19 1.02
CA ALA A 115 -6.42 -5.56 1.48
C ALA A 115 -6.36 -7.07 1.71
N VAL A 116 -5.31 -7.70 1.21
CA VAL A 116 -5.00 -9.12 1.48
C VAL A 116 -3.64 -9.21 2.18
N ALA A 117 -3.28 -10.40 2.65
CA ALA A 117 -2.01 -10.61 3.34
C ALA A 117 -0.82 -10.12 2.49
N GLY A 118 0.16 -9.48 3.13
CA GLY A 118 1.34 -8.95 2.45
C GLY A 118 1.16 -7.57 1.82
N GLY A 119 0.22 -6.75 2.31
CA GLY A 119 0.12 -5.33 1.92
C GLY A 119 -0.33 -5.12 0.48
N THR A 120 -0.81 -6.19 -0.17
CA THR A 120 -1.36 -6.14 -1.52
C THR A 120 -2.86 -5.93 -1.45
N TYR A 121 -3.43 -5.48 -2.56
CA TYR A 121 -4.87 -5.31 -2.69
C TYR A 121 -5.39 -6.18 -3.83
N LYS A 122 -6.64 -6.64 -3.66
CA LYS A 122 -7.45 -7.14 -4.77
C LYS A 122 -8.52 -6.12 -5.10
N GLN A 123 -8.93 -6.09 -6.36
CA GLN A 123 -9.96 -5.19 -6.85
C GLN A 123 -11.08 -5.92 -7.58
N LYS A 124 -12.25 -5.28 -7.61
CA LYS A 124 -13.36 -5.63 -8.48
C LYS A 124 -14.25 -4.39 -8.69
N VAL A 125 -14.79 -4.19 -9.89
CA VAL A 125 -15.92 -3.26 -10.08
C VAL A 125 -17.21 -4.04 -9.81
N LEU A 126 -17.95 -3.63 -8.77
CA LEU A 126 -19.19 -4.29 -8.39
C LEU A 126 -20.30 -3.98 -9.40
N SER A 127 -21.13 -4.96 -9.70
CA SER A 127 -22.42 -4.71 -10.36
C SER A 127 -23.35 -3.92 -9.44
N SER A 128 -24.39 -3.29 -10.01
CA SER A 128 -25.39 -2.55 -9.22
C SER A 128 -26.04 -3.42 -8.14
N ASP A 129 -26.28 -4.70 -8.43
CA ASP A 129 -26.90 -5.63 -7.49
C ASP A 129 -25.93 -6.03 -6.37
N GLU A 130 -24.64 -6.24 -6.68
CA GLU A 130 -23.61 -6.51 -5.66
C GLU A 130 -23.40 -5.31 -4.74
N PHE A 131 -23.34 -4.11 -5.31
CA PHE A 131 -23.22 -2.86 -4.56
C PHE A 131 -24.39 -2.67 -3.58
N LYS A 132 -25.63 -2.84 -4.07
CA LYS A 132 -26.83 -2.76 -3.24
C LYS A 132 -26.84 -3.85 -2.17
N SER A 133 -26.51 -5.09 -2.54
CA SER A 133 -26.46 -6.21 -1.60
C SER A 133 -25.46 -5.95 -0.47
N PHE A 134 -24.29 -5.39 -0.79
CA PHE A 134 -23.28 -5.02 0.20
C PHE A 134 -23.81 -4.01 1.23
N LEU A 135 -24.45 -2.92 0.77
CA LEU A 135 -25.01 -1.90 1.66
C LEU A 135 -26.25 -2.38 2.42
N SER A 136 -27.09 -3.21 1.79
CA SER A 136 -28.25 -3.81 2.44
C SER A 136 -27.84 -4.77 3.55
N GLU A 137 -26.75 -5.52 3.40
CA GLU A 137 -26.26 -6.40 4.46
C GLU A 137 -25.83 -5.58 5.70
N LEU A 138 -25.17 -4.43 5.52
CA LEU A 138 -24.86 -3.52 6.63
C LEU A 138 -26.12 -3.01 7.34
N GLU A 139 -27.19 -2.74 6.58
CA GLU A 139 -28.48 -2.35 7.14
C GLU A 139 -29.14 -3.48 7.93
N ILE A 140 -29.15 -4.70 7.39
CA ILE A 140 -29.67 -5.90 8.05
C ILE A 140 -28.92 -6.17 9.36
N LEU A 141 -27.60 -5.96 9.37
CA LEU A 141 -26.74 -6.09 10.54
C LEU A 141 -26.90 -4.94 11.55
N GLY A 142 -27.74 -3.94 11.26
CA GLY A 142 -28.09 -2.86 12.18
C GLY A 142 -27.08 -1.72 12.24
N PHE A 143 -26.14 -1.60 11.29
CA PHE A 143 -25.11 -0.56 11.30
C PHE A 143 -25.68 0.86 11.46
N TYR A 144 -26.78 1.15 10.75
CA TYR A 144 -27.43 2.47 10.79
C TYR A 144 -28.36 2.71 12.00
N SER A 145 -28.50 1.75 12.90
CA SER A 145 -29.17 1.95 14.20
C SER A 145 -28.22 2.16 15.37
N LEU A 146 -26.93 1.88 15.20
CA LEU A 146 -25.94 1.97 16.28
C LEU A 146 -25.47 3.40 16.52
N GLU A 147 -25.45 3.83 17.77
CA GLU A 147 -24.90 5.13 18.16
C GLU A 147 -23.54 4.93 18.83
N SER A 148 -22.61 5.86 18.60
CA SER A 148 -21.34 5.86 19.31
C SER A 148 -21.00 7.25 19.77
N ASN A 149 -20.60 7.36 21.04
CA ASN A 149 -20.10 8.61 21.59
C ASN A 149 -18.61 8.84 21.30
N GLN A 150 -17.94 7.88 20.64
CA GLN A 150 -16.51 7.89 20.25
C GLN A 150 -15.51 8.03 21.41
N LYS A 151 -15.98 7.92 22.66
CA LYS A 151 -15.16 7.94 23.87
C LYS A 151 -14.70 6.56 24.30
N HIS A 152 -15.30 5.49 23.74
CA HIS A 152 -14.95 4.10 24.03
C HIS A 152 -14.97 3.79 25.53
N ASN A 153 -16.08 4.13 26.17
CA ASN A 153 -16.29 4.02 27.61
C ASN A 153 -17.65 3.35 27.90
N PRO A 154 -18.06 3.13 29.16
CA PRO A 154 -19.31 2.44 29.48
C PRO A 154 -20.59 3.11 29.01
N THR A 155 -20.53 4.35 28.52
CA THR A 155 -21.69 5.06 27.95
C THR A 155 -21.73 5.00 26.42
N ASP A 156 -20.82 4.24 25.81
CA ASP A 156 -20.72 4.06 24.35
C ASP A 156 -21.48 2.77 23.97
N ASP A 157 -22.58 2.91 23.24
CA ASP A 157 -23.53 1.81 22.97
C ASP A 157 -22.92 0.70 22.10
N LEU A 158 -21.72 0.90 21.56
CA LEU A 158 -20.96 -0.15 20.86
C LEU A 158 -20.43 -1.25 21.81
N TYR A 159 -20.43 -1.02 23.12
CA TYR A 159 -19.82 -1.91 24.11
C TYR A 159 -20.77 -2.31 25.22
N ASN A 160 -20.63 -3.55 25.67
CA ASN A 160 -21.16 -4.05 26.93
C ASN A 160 -19.99 -4.50 27.82
N PHE A 161 -19.57 -3.64 28.74
CA PHE A 161 -18.45 -3.91 29.63
C PHE A 161 -18.79 -4.86 30.79
N GLU A 162 -20.06 -5.14 31.06
CA GLU A 162 -20.50 -6.01 32.18
C GLU A 162 -19.88 -5.64 33.54
N GLY A 163 -19.63 -4.34 33.78
CA GLY A 163 -18.98 -3.85 35.00
C GLY A 163 -17.47 -4.09 35.08
N LYS A 164 -16.83 -4.59 34.02
CA LYS A 164 -15.38 -4.85 33.91
C LYS A 164 -14.63 -3.75 33.16
N TYR A 165 -15.16 -2.52 33.18
CA TYR A 165 -14.50 -1.41 32.51
C TYR A 165 -13.27 -0.97 33.31
N GLU A 166 -12.11 -1.07 32.67
CA GLU A 166 -10.89 -0.42 33.10
C GLU A 166 -10.53 0.63 32.05
N GLU A 167 -10.39 1.88 32.47
CA GLU A 167 -9.96 2.94 31.57
C GLU A 167 -8.55 2.62 31.08
N VAL A 168 -8.46 2.27 29.80
CA VAL A 168 -7.19 2.08 29.12
C VAL A 168 -6.58 3.47 28.90
N LYS A 169 -5.69 3.87 29.82
CA LYS A 169 -4.90 5.12 29.71
C LYS A 169 -3.78 5.03 28.68
N VAL A 170 -3.79 4.01 27.82
CA VAL A 170 -2.70 3.78 26.87
C VAL A 170 -2.73 4.90 25.84
N ILE A 171 -1.64 5.66 25.80
CA ILE A 171 -1.33 6.56 24.68
C ILE A 171 -0.93 5.65 23.52
N GLY A 172 -1.91 5.24 22.72
CA GLY A 172 -1.72 4.35 21.59
C GLY A 172 -2.68 3.16 21.59
N GLY A 173 -2.91 2.64 20.40
CA GLY A 173 -3.75 1.49 20.13
C GLY A 173 -4.44 1.61 18.79
N LEU A 174 -4.76 0.47 18.18
CA LEU A 174 -5.48 0.45 16.91
C LEU A 174 -6.97 0.74 17.12
N LYS A 175 -7.53 1.56 16.24
CA LYS A 175 -8.98 1.75 16.12
C LYS A 175 -9.45 1.18 14.79
N TYR A 176 -10.46 0.34 14.83
CA TYR A 176 -11.12 -0.21 13.65
C TYR A 176 -12.33 0.66 13.35
N CYS A 177 -12.32 1.35 12.23
CA CYS A 177 -13.33 2.33 11.86
C CYS A 177 -14.07 1.88 10.59
N ILE A 178 -15.38 2.11 10.60
CA ILE A 178 -16.28 1.84 9.49
C ILE A 178 -16.94 3.16 9.13
N LEU A 179 -16.56 3.71 7.97
CA LEU A 179 -17.14 4.89 7.36
C LEU A 179 -18.10 4.46 6.25
N VAL A 180 -19.32 4.98 6.30
CA VAL A 180 -20.24 5.06 5.15
C VAL A 180 -20.41 6.54 4.85
N ASP A 181 -20.10 6.95 3.62
CA ASP A 181 -20.34 8.31 3.12
C ASP A 181 -21.32 8.24 1.94
N ALA A 182 -22.60 8.10 2.31
CA ALA A 182 -23.74 7.99 1.40
C ALA A 182 -24.95 8.72 2.02
N ASP A 183 -26.18 8.46 1.53
CA ASP A 183 -27.42 9.12 2.00
C ASP A 183 -27.59 9.12 3.54
N ARG A 184 -27.03 8.12 4.22
CA ARG A 184 -27.00 8.00 5.69
C ARG A 184 -25.57 7.93 6.20
N ALA A 185 -24.81 9.00 5.98
CA ALA A 185 -23.41 9.08 6.39
C ALA A 185 -23.22 8.74 7.87
N ARG A 186 -22.22 7.89 8.16
CA ARG A 186 -21.95 7.38 9.50
C ARG A 186 -20.51 6.91 9.62
N ASN A 187 -19.89 7.18 10.76
CA ASN A 187 -18.58 6.67 11.10
C ASN A 187 -18.62 6.04 12.50
N LEU A 188 -18.36 4.74 12.59
CA LEU A 188 -18.26 4.00 13.85
C LEU A 188 -16.83 3.50 14.02
N CYS A 189 -16.20 3.79 15.15
CA CYS A 189 -14.86 3.30 15.46
C CYS A 189 -14.88 2.48 16.74
N VAL A 190 -14.15 1.38 16.76
CA VAL A 190 -13.94 0.57 17.96
C VAL A 190 -12.48 0.49 18.32
N HIS A 191 -12.17 0.48 19.62
CA HIS A 191 -10.81 0.41 20.12
C HIS A 191 -10.37 -1.05 20.29
N GLU A 192 -9.15 -1.37 19.87
CA GLU A 192 -8.61 -2.75 19.94
C GLU A 192 -8.68 -3.35 21.35
N SER A 193 -8.42 -2.54 22.37
CA SER A 193 -8.39 -2.98 23.77
C SER A 193 -9.75 -3.40 24.31
N TYR A 194 -10.83 -3.06 23.60
CA TYR A 194 -12.20 -3.32 24.02
C TYR A 194 -12.96 -4.26 23.08
N LEU A 195 -12.29 -4.91 22.13
CA LEU A 195 -12.94 -5.82 21.16
C LEU A 195 -13.76 -6.94 21.83
N GLN A 196 -13.29 -7.46 22.96
CA GLN A 196 -14.00 -8.49 23.71
C GLN A 196 -15.36 -8.01 24.25
N PHE A 197 -15.50 -6.71 24.54
CA PHE A 197 -16.70 -6.08 25.10
C PHE A 197 -17.68 -5.60 24.04
N LEU A 198 -17.39 -5.78 22.74
CA LEU A 198 -18.32 -5.35 21.70
C LEU A 198 -19.65 -6.08 21.80
N ILE A 199 -20.73 -5.34 21.56
CA ILE A 199 -22.06 -5.92 21.40
C ILE A 199 -22.10 -6.87 20.20
N PRO A 200 -23.00 -7.87 20.17
CA PRO A 200 -23.10 -8.84 19.07
C PRO A 200 -23.22 -8.20 17.69
N GLU A 201 -23.95 -7.10 17.57
CA GLU A 201 -24.19 -6.39 16.31
C GLU A 201 -22.88 -5.93 15.67
N ILE A 202 -22.02 -5.22 16.41
CA ILE A 202 -20.72 -4.79 15.89
C ILE A 202 -19.80 -5.99 15.59
N LYS A 203 -19.82 -7.04 16.43
CA LYS A 203 -19.05 -8.26 16.17
C LYS A 203 -19.44 -8.89 14.83
N ASN A 204 -20.74 -8.99 14.56
CA ASN A 204 -21.25 -9.54 13.30
C ASN A 204 -20.90 -8.64 12.11
N ILE A 205 -20.96 -7.32 12.26
CA ILE A 205 -20.55 -6.36 11.22
C ILE A 205 -19.05 -6.53 10.89
N LEU A 206 -18.18 -6.53 11.91
CA LEU A 206 -16.74 -6.70 11.69
C LEU A 206 -16.42 -8.06 11.06
N GLN A 207 -17.09 -9.13 11.52
CA GLN A 207 -16.95 -10.45 10.92
C GLN A 207 -17.37 -10.45 9.44
N TYR A 208 -18.53 -9.89 9.12
CA TYR A 208 -18.99 -9.74 7.74
C TYR A 208 -17.95 -9.03 6.87
N LEU A 209 -17.40 -7.90 7.35
CA LEU A 209 -16.38 -7.13 6.63
C LEU A 209 -15.05 -7.89 6.46
N ASP A 210 -14.62 -8.63 7.48
CA ASP A 210 -13.40 -9.45 7.42
C ASP A 210 -13.53 -10.66 6.48
N GLU A 211 -14.75 -11.18 6.33
CA GLU A 211 -15.07 -12.33 5.49
C GLU A 211 -15.51 -11.93 4.07
N TYR A 212 -15.91 -10.68 3.85
CA TYR A 212 -16.42 -10.20 2.57
C TYR A 212 -15.39 -10.30 1.45
N LYS A 213 -15.61 -11.25 0.53
CA LYS A 213 -14.73 -11.53 -0.60
C LYS A 213 -15.59 -11.89 -1.82
N PRO A 214 -16.04 -10.91 -2.61
CA PRO A 214 -16.87 -11.20 -3.77
C PRO A 214 -16.11 -12.06 -4.79
N ALA A 215 -16.83 -12.89 -5.54
CA ALA A 215 -16.21 -13.72 -6.57
C ALA A 215 -15.64 -12.85 -7.71
N GLY A 216 -14.59 -13.34 -8.38
CA GLY A 216 -14.03 -12.67 -9.56
C GLY A 216 -13.17 -11.45 -9.29
N MET A 217 -12.63 -11.29 -8.08
CA MET A 217 -11.62 -10.26 -7.82
C MET A 217 -10.30 -10.54 -8.55
N THR A 218 -9.64 -9.47 -9.00
CA THR A 218 -8.31 -9.51 -9.64
C THR A 218 -7.28 -8.77 -8.77
N PRO A 219 -5.98 -8.96 -8.99
CA PRO A 219 -4.97 -8.12 -8.35
C PRO A 219 -5.18 -6.62 -8.66
N TYR A 220 -4.90 -5.78 -7.67
CA TYR A 220 -4.81 -4.33 -7.85
C TYR A 220 -3.35 -3.93 -8.10
N TYR A 221 -3.12 -3.16 -9.15
CA TYR A 221 -1.82 -2.57 -9.46
C TYR A 221 -1.94 -1.07 -9.28
N PRO A 222 -1.25 -0.48 -8.29
CA PRO A 222 -1.38 0.93 -8.01
C PRO A 222 -0.73 1.77 -9.10
N ASP A 223 -1.38 2.87 -9.43
CA ASP A 223 -0.84 3.90 -10.32
C ASP A 223 0.03 4.92 -9.57
N ARG A 224 0.09 4.84 -8.24
CA ARG A 224 0.82 5.76 -7.38
C ARG A 224 1.40 5.00 -6.19
N ILE A 225 2.66 5.27 -5.87
CA ILE A 225 3.38 4.69 -4.72
C ILE A 225 4.29 5.73 -4.08
N PHE A 226 4.56 5.53 -2.80
CA PHE A 226 5.69 6.12 -2.10
C PHE A 226 6.80 5.10 -1.93
N LEU A 227 8.04 5.54 -2.12
CA LEU A 227 9.23 4.81 -1.71
C LEU A 227 9.90 5.55 -0.56
N SER A 228 10.08 4.90 0.59
CA SER A 228 11.03 5.35 1.61
C SER A 228 12.34 4.64 1.39
N ILE A 229 13.40 5.41 1.16
CA ILE A 229 14.71 4.92 0.79
C ILE A 229 15.72 5.38 1.83
N ARG A 230 16.48 4.45 2.38
CA ARG A 230 17.60 4.73 3.30
C ARG A 230 18.84 3.97 2.85
N ALA A 231 20.02 4.53 3.07
CA ALA A 231 21.25 3.78 2.89
C ALA A 231 21.25 2.59 3.84
N ALA A 232 21.63 1.41 3.36
CA ALA A 232 21.86 0.26 4.24
C ALA A 232 23.14 0.53 5.05
N ASP A 233 23.08 0.30 6.37
CA ASP A 233 24.27 0.35 7.20
C ASP A 233 25.05 -0.96 7.03
N PRO A 234 26.25 -0.93 6.43
CA PRO A 234 27.05 -2.14 6.21
C PRO A 234 27.52 -2.81 7.51
N SER A 235 27.40 -2.12 8.66
CA SER A 235 27.70 -2.69 9.98
C SER A 235 26.49 -3.33 10.69
N SER A 236 25.31 -3.30 10.05
CA SER A 236 24.11 -3.93 10.60
C SER A 236 24.09 -5.43 10.29
N ASP A 237 24.14 -6.26 11.33
CA ASP A 237 24.00 -7.72 11.25
C ASP A 237 22.61 -8.21 10.78
N THR A 238 21.70 -7.28 10.43
CA THR A 238 20.29 -7.58 10.09
C THR A 238 19.95 -7.47 8.60
N LEU A 239 20.93 -7.19 7.75
CA LEU A 239 20.66 -7.11 6.31
C LEU A 239 20.43 -8.53 5.73
N PRO A 240 19.36 -8.75 4.95
CA PRO A 240 19.16 -10.02 4.24
C PRO A 240 20.37 -10.35 3.35
N ALA A 241 20.69 -11.64 3.25
CA ALA A 241 21.94 -12.16 2.68
C ALA A 241 22.18 -11.87 1.17
N ALA A 242 21.22 -11.28 0.45
CA ALA A 242 21.39 -10.89 -0.94
C ALA A 242 20.60 -9.63 -1.30
N ALA A 243 21.30 -8.55 -1.61
CA ALA A 243 20.71 -7.35 -2.21
C ALA A 243 20.28 -7.62 -3.65
N THR A 244 19.08 -7.15 -4.02
CA THR A 244 18.58 -7.26 -5.40
C THR A 244 19.07 -6.08 -6.24
N PRO A 245 19.61 -6.27 -7.46
CA PRO A 245 19.99 -5.14 -8.30
C PRO A 245 18.79 -4.23 -8.60
N TRP A 246 18.93 -2.92 -8.33
CA TRP A 246 17.93 -1.94 -8.72
C TRP A 246 17.91 -1.79 -10.24
N ASN A 247 16.72 -1.80 -10.84
CA ASN A 247 16.58 -1.68 -12.29
C ASN A 247 17.08 -0.31 -12.76
N GLU A 248 17.97 -0.29 -13.76
CA GLU A 248 18.57 0.92 -14.29
C GLU A 248 17.56 1.87 -14.97
N ASN A 249 16.39 1.34 -15.36
CA ASN A 249 15.30 2.14 -15.92
C ASN A 249 14.46 2.86 -14.85
N PHE A 250 14.60 2.49 -13.58
CA PHE A 250 13.89 3.13 -12.48
C PHE A 250 14.62 4.39 -11.99
N PRO A 251 13.91 5.30 -11.28
CA PRO A 251 14.54 6.46 -10.65
C PRO A 251 15.72 6.05 -9.76
N SER A 252 16.73 6.91 -9.69
CA SER A 252 17.92 6.69 -8.86
C SER A 252 17.55 6.58 -7.37
N LEU A 253 18.05 5.54 -6.69
CA LEU A 253 18.03 5.42 -5.23
C LEU A 253 19.11 6.31 -4.58
N GLU A 254 20.12 6.73 -5.36
CA GLU A 254 21.10 7.69 -4.91
C GLU A 254 20.53 9.11 -4.93
N PHE A 255 20.49 9.75 -3.77
CA PHE A 255 20.03 11.13 -3.62
C PHE A 255 21.22 12.08 -3.46
N SER A 256 21.29 13.09 -4.33
CA SER A 256 22.33 14.12 -4.30
C SER A 256 21.99 15.32 -3.41
N HIS A 257 20.76 15.41 -2.87
CA HIS A 257 20.29 16.58 -2.12
C HIS A 257 19.46 16.16 -0.89
N PRO A 258 20.08 16.10 0.31
CA PRO A 258 19.44 15.57 1.51
C PRO A 258 18.67 16.62 2.34
N SER A 259 18.20 17.75 1.78
CA SER A 259 17.90 18.92 2.64
C SER A 259 16.48 19.48 2.62
N LYS A 260 15.48 18.80 2.05
CA LYS A 260 14.11 19.34 2.13
C LYS A 260 13.01 18.37 2.59
N TYR A 261 13.24 17.06 2.60
CA TYR A 261 12.22 16.05 2.93
C TYR A 261 12.80 14.84 3.68
N VAL A 262 13.79 15.12 4.52
CA VAL A 262 14.33 14.18 5.50
C VAL A 262 13.32 14.12 6.64
N PHE A 263 12.42 13.13 6.60
CA PHE A 263 11.48 12.85 7.70
C PHE A 263 12.23 12.47 8.97
N ASP A 264 13.31 11.72 8.76
CA ASP A 264 14.35 11.41 9.73
C ASP A 264 15.69 11.47 9.01
N VAL A 265 16.79 11.79 9.72
CA VAL A 265 18.14 12.16 9.21
C VAL A 265 18.74 11.17 8.19
N PHE A 266 18.11 10.00 8.04
CA PHE A 266 18.59 8.86 7.28
C PHE A 266 17.61 8.34 6.21
N THR A 267 16.40 8.92 6.08
CA THR A 267 15.38 8.46 5.13
C THR A 267 15.03 9.55 4.11
N THR A 268 14.80 9.14 2.86
CA THR A 268 14.26 9.99 1.80
C THR A 268 13.01 9.36 1.23
N THR A 269 11.94 10.16 1.10
CA THR A 269 10.70 9.72 0.47
C THR A 269 10.63 10.20 -0.97
N MET A 270 10.34 9.28 -1.89
CA MET A 270 10.09 9.56 -3.31
C MET A 270 8.66 9.17 -3.66
N TYR A 271 7.96 10.04 -4.38
CA TYR A 271 6.66 9.73 -4.96
C TYR A 271 6.82 9.30 -6.41
N ILE A 272 6.13 8.22 -6.79
CA ILE A 272 6.17 7.69 -8.15
C ILE A 272 4.74 7.46 -8.61
N ASP A 273 4.44 7.84 -9.85
CA ASP A 273 3.13 7.69 -10.47
C ASP A 273 3.17 6.99 -11.83
N GLY A 274 1.98 6.76 -12.39
CA GLY A 274 1.76 6.23 -13.72
C GLY A 274 2.22 4.78 -13.88
N ASP A 275 2.75 4.48 -15.06
CA ASP A 275 3.21 3.12 -15.38
C ASP A 275 4.50 2.76 -14.63
N MET A 276 5.34 3.75 -14.28
CA MET A 276 6.54 3.54 -13.46
C MET A 276 6.18 2.99 -12.07
N ALA A 277 5.12 3.52 -11.44
CA ALA A 277 4.64 3.02 -10.15
C ALA A 277 4.23 1.54 -10.24
N LYS A 278 3.53 1.15 -11.32
CA LYS A 278 3.10 -0.24 -11.56
C LYS A 278 4.30 -1.16 -11.77
N GLU A 279 5.27 -0.74 -12.58
CA GLU A 279 6.48 -1.52 -12.85
C GLU A 279 7.31 -1.76 -11.59
N ILE A 280 7.52 -0.71 -10.79
CA ILE A 280 8.23 -0.83 -9.50
C ILE A 280 7.46 -1.70 -8.53
N TYR A 281 6.14 -1.55 -8.47
CA TYR A 281 5.28 -2.39 -7.63
C TYR A 281 5.39 -3.87 -7.99
N ILE A 282 5.36 -4.21 -9.28
CA ILE A 282 5.53 -5.59 -9.78
C ILE A 282 6.93 -6.09 -9.46
N PHE A 283 7.96 -5.27 -9.68
CA PHE A 283 9.35 -5.58 -9.36
C PHE A 283 9.58 -5.85 -7.87
N PHE A 284 8.81 -5.19 -7.00
CA PHE A 284 8.87 -5.43 -5.57
C PHE A 284 8.30 -6.79 -5.16
N GLU A 285 7.49 -7.48 -5.98
CA GLU A 285 6.83 -8.79 -5.79
C GLU A 285 5.93 -8.97 -4.55
N ASN A 286 6.24 -8.30 -3.43
CA ASN A 286 5.48 -8.27 -2.18
C ASN A 286 5.74 -6.92 -1.48
N PRO A 287 4.76 -6.01 -1.42
CA PRO A 287 4.92 -4.65 -0.92
C PRO A 287 4.91 -4.52 0.61
N ASP A 288 4.45 -5.52 1.39
CA ASP A 288 4.63 -5.50 2.85
C ASP A 288 6.08 -5.80 3.20
N GLY A 289 6.91 -4.77 3.21
CA GLY A 289 8.19 -4.81 3.89
C GLY A 289 9.31 -4.02 3.25
N SER A 290 10.39 -3.94 4.02
CA SER A 290 11.68 -3.44 3.59
C SER A 290 12.37 -4.46 2.69
N ARG A 291 12.85 -4.04 1.53
CA ARG A 291 13.77 -4.83 0.69
C ARG A 291 15.11 -4.13 0.55
N VAL A 292 16.18 -4.91 0.42
CA VAL A 292 17.52 -4.39 0.17
C VAL A 292 17.82 -4.46 -1.33
N PHE A 293 18.17 -3.30 -1.90
CA PHE A 293 18.57 -3.17 -3.29
C PHE A 293 20.01 -2.67 -3.42
N THR A 294 20.68 -3.02 -4.51
CA THR A 294 21.99 -2.47 -4.85
C THR A 294 21.92 -1.60 -6.11
N GLN A 295 22.54 -0.42 -6.06
CA GLN A 295 22.72 0.47 -7.21
C GLN A 295 24.11 1.08 -7.14
N ASN A 296 24.87 1.01 -8.24
CA ASN A 296 26.24 1.55 -8.32
C ASN A 296 27.18 1.04 -7.20
N GLY A 297 26.99 -0.20 -6.76
CA GLY A 297 27.78 -0.81 -5.68
C GLY A 297 27.44 -0.32 -4.26
N LYS A 298 26.36 0.46 -4.10
CA LYS A 298 25.81 0.88 -2.79
C LYS A 298 24.53 0.11 -2.50
N GLU A 299 24.29 -0.18 -1.23
CA GLU A 299 23.08 -0.87 -0.77
C GLU A 299 22.09 0.12 -0.14
N TYR A 300 20.80 -0.12 -0.42
CA TYR A 300 19.69 0.70 0.02
C TYR A 300 18.59 -0.19 0.59
N ILE A 301 18.02 0.22 1.71
CA ILE A 301 16.77 -0.36 2.21
C ILE A 301 15.63 0.49 1.67
N VAL A 302 14.73 -0.14 0.93
CA VAL A 302 13.58 0.52 0.30
C VAL A 302 12.29 -0.09 0.85
N ASN A 303 11.40 0.77 1.34
CA ASN A 303 10.02 0.44 1.68
C ASN A 303 9.10 1.02 0.62
N ILE A 304 8.08 0.27 0.25
CA ILE A 304 7.02 0.74 -0.65
C ILE A 304 5.73 0.95 0.13
N ARG A 305 5.02 2.04 -0.16
CA ARG A 305 3.68 2.31 0.36
C ARG A 305 2.76 2.65 -0.78
N ILE A 306 1.75 1.81 -0.99
CA ILE A 306 0.75 1.99 -2.04
C ILE A 306 -0.09 3.24 -1.74
N LEU A 307 -0.44 4.01 -2.77
CA LEU A 307 -1.42 5.10 -2.68
C LEU A 307 -2.76 4.66 -3.27
N LEU A 308 -3.79 4.64 -2.44
CA LEU A 308 -5.15 4.32 -2.84
C LEU A 308 -5.82 5.52 -3.54
N PRO A 309 -6.76 5.27 -4.48
CA PRO A 309 -7.42 6.32 -5.28
C PRO A 309 -8.00 7.51 -4.49
N HIS A 310 -8.51 7.32 -3.27
CA HIS A 310 -9.06 8.41 -2.46
C HIS A 310 -8.00 9.23 -1.71
N GLU A 311 -6.77 8.73 -1.60
CA GLU A 311 -5.74 9.37 -0.78
C GLU A 311 -5.17 10.59 -1.48
N LYS A 312 -5.29 11.73 -0.79
CA LYS A 312 -4.79 13.02 -1.25
C LYS A 312 -3.38 13.21 -0.77
N VAL A 313 -2.46 13.30 -1.72
CA VAL A 313 -1.05 13.53 -1.43
C VAL A 313 -0.77 15.03 -1.41
N ILE A 314 -0.17 15.50 -0.32
CA ILE A 314 0.40 16.83 -0.18
C ILE A 314 1.91 16.73 -0.05
N ASN A 315 2.63 17.77 -0.48
CA ASN A 315 4.06 17.97 -0.19
C ASN A 315 5.05 16.87 -0.66
N ALA A 316 4.66 15.97 -1.56
CA ALA A 316 5.60 15.02 -2.15
C ALA A 316 6.32 15.58 -3.40
N TYR A 317 7.43 14.95 -3.82
CA TYR A 317 8.22 15.31 -5.00
C TYR A 317 8.25 14.15 -6.01
N GLN A 318 8.18 14.46 -7.32
CA GLN A 318 8.32 13.53 -8.45
C GLN A 318 9.78 13.42 -8.91
#